data_AF-A0A096M255-F1
#
_entry.id   AF-A0A096M255-F1
#
_cell.length_a   1.000
_cell.length_b   1.000
_cell.length_c   1.000
_cell.angle_alpha   90.00
_cell.angle_beta   90.00
_cell.angle_gamma   90.00
#
_symmetry.space_group_name_H-M   'P 1'
#
loop_
_entity.id
_entity.type
_entity.pdbx_description
1 polymer ?
#
loop_
_entity_poly.entity_id
_entity_poly.type
_entity_poly.pdbx_seq_one_letter_code
_entity_poly.pdbx_strand_id
1 'polypeptide(L)'
;MDSISQTLRDQVSELLKPHRACLVTPVLLHQSNQSCGRSGSKFVVLSLWRGYVVTNKQPLKVESTFSYLEISSINIHSLTQIELETDRQSLSFSVLHDEDLVAMISHMTASLKRIFPDSSPGKLLKTVPQDLQERLLTLTAVIEEQLNSQPGPCGGFSDTYAALCDWNEMPFREEIQWDVDNIYYIHNWRRFNLLDFSHLESKDLALAVAALSFNQWFTKIFCKEFKLSADIQQQLTFLMSKSSSLEELLLEDCGLKVDFAVKMAAALQEHTSSALKAINLSGNSIEDKGVIALSHEIKHLNEGLRFLSLSRVSMSAKGLGCLGQVMSSCQQFSTSLTHLNLSCNPGSLVTEDATFLFKFLSGTNSLSHLDLSDTSCPLDTLFVSLSAGCCYKLTHLNLARNPFSHRSVPLSRNCRNPSVFYFSQKKELCV
;
A
#
# COMPACT_ATOMS: atom_id res chain seq x y z
N MET A 1 13.67 25.16 39.53
CA MET A 1 13.84 23.79 39.02
C MET A 1 13.10 22.85 39.96
N ASP A 2 11.79 22.70 39.79
CA ASP A 2 11.08 21.56 40.38
C ASP A 2 11.30 20.37 39.46
N SER A 3 12.53 19.84 39.44
CA SER A 3 12.87 18.68 38.63
C SER A 3 12.10 17.47 39.16
N ILE A 4 11.35 16.80 38.28
CA ILE A 4 10.72 15.50 38.54
C ILE A 4 11.76 14.57 39.19
N SER A 5 11.47 14.05 40.38
CA SER A 5 12.39 13.19 41.10
C SER A 5 12.70 11.91 40.32
N GLN A 6 13.92 11.39 40.44
CA GLN A 6 14.31 10.14 39.78
C GLN A 6 13.38 8.99 40.17
N THR A 7 12.97 8.93 41.45
CA THR A 7 12.02 7.94 41.96
C THR A 7 10.68 7.98 41.21
N LEU A 8 10.18 9.17 40.87
CA LEU A 8 8.94 9.30 40.10
C LEU A 8 9.14 8.84 38.65
N ARG A 9 10.29 9.13 38.03
CA ARG A 9 10.62 8.63 36.68
C ARG A 9 10.67 7.10 36.64
N ASP A 10 11.28 6.49 37.64
CA ASP A 10 11.38 5.03 37.74
C ASP A 10 9.98 4.40 37.91
N GLN A 11 9.13 4.99 38.75
CA GLN A 11 7.73 4.55 38.91
C GLN A 11 6.92 4.68 37.61
N VAL A 12 7.10 5.77 36.86
CA VAL A 12 6.47 5.95 35.54
C VAL A 12 6.98 4.92 34.54
N SER A 13 8.29 4.66 34.53
CA SER A 13 8.88 3.67 33.63
C SER A 13 8.38 2.26 33.93
N GLU A 14 8.21 1.88 35.20
CA GLU A 14 7.61 0.59 35.58
C GLU A 14 6.12 0.52 35.22
N LEU A 15 5.37 1.61 35.44
CA LEU A 15 3.94 1.68 35.13
C LEU A 15 3.65 1.48 33.63
N LEU A 16 4.51 2.01 32.77
CA LEU A 16 4.27 2.03 31.32
C LEU A 16 4.84 0.83 30.56
N LYS A 17 5.58 -0.07 31.22
CA LYS A 17 6.13 -1.28 30.58
C LYS A 17 5.03 -2.03 29.79
N PRO A 18 5.30 -2.43 28.53
CA PRO A 18 6.61 -2.42 27.86
C PRO A 18 6.99 -1.08 27.20
N HIS A 19 6.14 -0.06 27.22
CA HIS A 19 6.36 1.22 26.57
C HIS A 19 7.41 2.07 27.30
N ARG A 20 8.38 2.57 26.55
CA ARG A 20 9.42 3.46 27.07
C ARG A 20 8.91 4.89 27.17
N ALA A 21 9.00 5.48 28.36
CA ALA A 21 8.77 6.91 28.56
C ALA A 21 9.92 7.73 27.96
N CYS A 22 9.61 8.68 27.10
CA CYS A 22 10.57 9.59 26.46
C CYS A 22 10.57 10.98 27.14
N LEU A 23 9.38 11.52 27.43
CA LEU A 23 9.20 12.81 28.10
C LEU A 23 8.18 12.67 29.22
N VAL A 24 8.43 13.33 30.36
CA VAL A 24 7.49 13.44 31.48
C VAL A 24 7.35 14.91 31.81
N THR A 25 6.14 15.44 31.66
CA THR A 25 5.86 16.87 31.82
C THR A 25 4.76 17.08 32.86
N PRO A 26 4.98 17.85 33.92
CA PRO A 26 3.92 18.22 34.86
C PRO A 26 2.90 19.13 34.18
N VAL A 27 1.61 18.86 34.39
CA VAL A 27 0.52 19.61 33.74
C VAL A 27 -0.64 19.93 34.68
N LEU A 28 -1.37 20.99 34.32
CA LEU A 28 -2.66 21.35 34.88
C LEU A 28 -3.75 21.07 33.84
N LEU A 29 -4.61 20.07 34.07
CA LEU A 29 -5.71 19.73 33.16
C LEU A 29 -6.87 20.69 33.29
N HIS A 30 -7.40 21.16 32.17
CA HIS A 30 -8.62 21.95 32.09
C HIS A 30 -9.76 21.04 31.62
N GLN A 31 -10.48 20.39 32.54
CA GLN A 31 -11.65 19.58 32.21
C GLN A 31 -12.94 20.37 32.42
N SER A 32 -13.88 20.25 31.48
CA SER A 32 -15.16 20.98 31.45
C SER A 32 -16.19 20.51 32.48
N ASN A 33 -15.94 19.44 33.24
CA ASN A 33 -16.96 18.80 34.11
C ASN A 33 -16.42 18.19 35.44
N GLN A 34 -15.59 18.90 36.21
CA GLN A 34 -15.35 18.50 37.62
C GLN A 34 -15.46 19.65 38.62
N SER A 35 -16.26 19.35 39.65
CA SER A 35 -16.40 20.08 40.91
C SER A 35 -15.10 20.03 41.71
N CYS A 36 -14.87 21.10 42.47
CA CYS A 36 -13.74 21.37 43.34
C CYS A 36 -13.45 20.23 44.33
N GLY A 37 -12.71 19.21 43.90
CA GLY A 37 -12.13 18.15 44.72
C GLY A 37 -10.62 18.15 44.51
N ARG A 38 -9.84 17.96 45.57
CA ARG A 38 -8.36 18.05 45.61
C ARG A 38 -7.70 17.40 44.37
N SER A 39 -7.37 18.23 43.39
CA SER A 39 -6.68 17.80 42.16
C SER A 39 -5.28 17.31 42.53
N GLY A 40 -5.05 16.00 42.49
CA GLY A 40 -3.70 15.47 42.59
C GLY A 40 -2.83 16.04 41.47
N SER A 41 -1.53 16.21 41.71
CA SER A 41 -0.57 16.59 40.67
C SER A 41 -0.68 15.62 39.49
N LYS A 42 -0.69 16.14 38.25
CA LYS A 42 -0.82 15.32 37.03
C LYS A 42 0.37 15.51 36.12
N PHE A 43 0.65 14.50 35.30
CA PHE A 43 1.71 14.49 34.31
C PHE A 43 1.15 14.05 32.97
N VAL A 44 1.73 14.60 31.89
CA VAL A 44 1.69 13.96 30.58
C VAL A 44 3.00 13.24 30.39
N VAL A 45 2.92 11.93 30.12
CA VAL A 45 4.06 11.11 29.74
C VAL A 45 3.96 10.81 28.26
N LEU A 46 4.99 11.15 27.49
CA LEU A 46 5.05 10.85 26.06
C LEU A 46 5.99 9.66 25.85
N SER A 47 5.47 8.61 25.21
CA SER A 47 6.26 7.52 24.61
C SER A 47 6.54 7.82 23.15
N LEU A 48 7.06 6.86 22.38
CA LEU A 48 7.35 7.11 20.97
C LEU A 48 6.08 7.35 20.12
N TRP A 49 4.96 6.67 20.42
CA TRP A 49 3.74 6.72 19.58
C TRP A 49 2.48 7.22 20.30
N ARG A 50 2.57 7.40 21.63
CA ARG A 50 1.42 7.60 22.51
C ARG A 50 1.73 8.50 23.69
N GLY A 51 0.77 9.35 24.03
CA GLY A 51 0.75 10.11 25.28
C GLY A 51 -0.13 9.46 26.35
N TYR A 52 0.27 9.60 27.61
CA TYR A 52 -0.43 9.10 28.79
C TYR A 52 -0.66 10.25 29.76
N VAL A 53 -1.90 10.43 30.20
CA VAL A 53 -2.24 11.33 31.30
C VAL A 53 -2.18 10.53 32.59
N VAL A 54 -1.24 10.86 33.47
CA VAL A 54 -0.95 10.12 34.70
C VAL A 54 -1.23 11.00 35.91
N THR A 55 -1.95 10.45 36.89
CA THR A 55 -2.19 11.14 38.15
C THR A 55 -1.22 10.67 39.22
N ASN A 56 -0.61 11.64 39.90
CA ASN A 56 0.30 11.45 41.03
C ASN A 56 -0.46 11.10 42.31
N LYS A 57 -1.16 9.97 42.28
CA LYS A 57 -1.74 9.32 43.45
C LYS A 57 -0.99 8.00 43.59
N GLN A 58 -0.53 7.63 44.77
CA GLN A 58 0.16 6.35 44.96
C GLN A 58 -0.87 5.22 45.17
N PRO A 59 -0.78 4.09 44.42
CA PRO A 59 0.11 3.84 43.29
C PRO A 59 -0.29 4.65 42.06
N LEU A 60 0.71 5.10 41.28
CA LEU A 60 0.49 5.91 40.07
C LEU A 60 -0.56 5.28 39.17
N LYS A 61 -1.43 6.12 38.59
CA LYS A 61 -2.54 5.66 37.76
C LYS A 61 -2.58 6.42 36.44
N VAL A 62 -2.66 5.68 35.34
CA VAL A 62 -3.01 6.22 34.02
C VAL A 62 -4.51 6.54 34.02
N GLU A 63 -4.87 7.81 33.80
CA GLU A 63 -6.25 8.26 33.68
C GLU A 63 -6.77 8.12 32.26
N SER A 64 -5.95 8.50 31.27
CA SER A 64 -6.28 8.38 29.85
C SER A 64 -5.01 8.28 29.02
N THR A 65 -5.18 7.85 27.77
CA THR A 65 -4.10 7.78 26.78
C THR A 65 -4.58 8.33 25.45
N PHE A 66 -3.65 8.76 24.61
CA PHE A 66 -3.95 9.14 23.24
C PHE A 66 -2.82 8.77 22.29
N SER A 67 -3.14 8.16 21.15
CA SER A 67 -2.15 7.88 20.10
C SER A 67 -1.87 9.17 19.31
N TYR A 68 -0.68 9.32 18.76
CA TYR A 68 -0.40 10.47 17.90
C TYR A 68 -1.15 10.38 16.56
N LEU A 69 -1.51 9.17 16.14
CA LEU A 69 -2.26 8.92 14.91
C LEU A 69 -3.75 9.28 14.99
N GLU A 70 -4.32 9.45 16.19
CA GLU A 70 -5.70 9.91 16.38
C GLU A 70 -5.82 11.43 16.59
N ILE A 71 -4.71 12.17 16.60
CA ILE A 71 -4.72 13.62 16.73
C ILE A 71 -5.19 14.23 15.41
N SER A 72 -6.36 14.85 15.44
CA SER A 72 -6.92 15.58 14.30
C SER A 72 -6.52 17.05 14.32
N SER A 73 -6.22 17.61 15.49
CA SER A 73 -5.64 18.95 15.59
C SER A 73 -4.91 19.24 16.89
N ILE A 74 -4.01 20.23 16.81
CA ILE A 74 -3.27 20.80 17.92
C ILE A 74 -3.55 22.30 17.94
N ASN A 75 -4.13 22.80 19.03
CA ASN A 75 -4.38 24.20 19.27
C ASN A 75 -3.51 24.69 20.43
N ILE A 76 -2.76 25.75 20.20
CA ILE A 76 -1.92 26.40 21.20
C ILE A 76 -2.52 27.78 21.43
N HIS A 77 -3.08 27.98 22.62
CA HIS A 77 -3.80 29.22 22.97
C HIS A 77 -2.87 30.26 23.60
N SER A 78 -1.77 29.80 24.20
CA SER A 78 -0.70 30.63 24.77
C SER A 78 0.61 29.83 24.82
N LEU A 79 1.72 30.46 25.20
CA LEU A 79 3.03 29.81 25.32
C LEU A 79 3.07 28.63 26.30
N THR A 80 2.04 28.44 27.13
CA THR A 80 1.97 27.35 28.11
C THR A 80 0.70 26.53 28.02
N GLN A 81 -0.25 26.85 27.12
CA GLN A 81 -1.54 26.18 27.05
C GLN A 81 -1.74 25.50 25.69
N ILE A 82 -2.00 24.19 25.75
CA ILE A 82 -2.23 23.34 24.58
C ILE A 82 -3.55 22.59 24.71
N GLU A 83 -4.17 22.37 23.57
CA GLU A 83 -5.36 21.56 23.40
C GLU A 83 -5.13 20.60 22.24
N LEU A 84 -5.30 19.31 22.50
CA LEU A 84 -5.21 18.24 21.52
C LEU A 84 -6.62 17.75 21.22
N GLU A 85 -7.06 17.94 19.98
CA GLU A 85 -8.30 17.34 19.48
C GLU A 85 -7.98 15.97 18.92
N THR A 86 -8.63 14.94 19.44
CA THR A 86 -8.63 13.59 18.89
C THR A 86 -10.03 13.21 18.43
N ASP A 87 -10.15 12.13 17.67
CA ASP A 87 -11.46 11.61 17.26
C ASP A 87 -12.37 11.21 18.45
N ARG A 88 -11.77 10.98 19.63
CA ARG A 88 -12.48 10.48 20.82
C ARG A 88 -12.72 11.55 21.88
N GLN A 89 -11.80 12.50 22.01
CA GLN A 89 -11.78 13.47 23.11
C GLN A 89 -10.98 14.73 22.76
N SER A 90 -11.28 15.84 23.44
CA SER A 90 -10.38 17.01 23.51
C SER A 90 -9.64 16.99 24.85
N LEU A 91 -8.31 17.11 24.79
CA LEU A 91 -7.42 17.17 25.94
C LEU A 91 -6.80 18.57 26.03
N SER A 92 -7.26 19.38 26.98
CA SER A 92 -6.67 20.70 27.25
C SER A 92 -5.86 20.68 28.54
N PHE A 93 -4.61 21.12 28.45
CA PHE A 93 -3.73 21.23 29.61
C PHE A 93 -2.78 22.43 29.51
N SER A 94 -2.38 22.93 30.67
CA SER A 94 -1.33 23.93 30.82
C SER A 94 -0.05 23.29 31.33
N VAL A 95 1.08 23.57 30.68
CA VAL A 95 2.42 23.22 31.17
C VAL A 95 2.97 24.32 32.07
N LEU A 96 4.02 24.02 32.82
CA LEU A 96 4.64 25.00 33.71
C LEU A 96 5.50 26.01 32.95
N HIS A 97 6.22 25.57 31.92
CA HIS A 97 7.21 26.38 31.19
C HIS A 97 6.98 26.23 29.67
N ASP A 98 7.26 27.28 28.90
CA ASP A 98 7.15 27.27 27.44
C ASP A 98 8.10 26.25 26.79
N GLU A 99 9.28 26.05 27.37
CA GLU A 99 10.23 24.99 26.98
C GLU A 99 9.60 23.59 27.03
N ASP A 100 8.75 23.31 28.01
CA ASP A 100 8.08 22.01 28.13
C ASP A 100 7.06 21.81 27.00
N LEU A 101 6.32 22.86 26.65
CA LEU A 101 5.37 22.84 25.55
C LEU A 101 6.09 22.58 24.22
N VAL A 102 7.18 23.30 23.99
CA VAL A 102 8.03 23.14 22.80
C VAL A 102 8.59 21.72 22.73
N ALA A 103 9.09 21.17 23.84
CA ALA A 103 9.59 19.81 23.90
C ALA A 103 8.51 18.76 23.58
N MET A 104 7.30 18.93 24.13
CA MET A 104 6.18 18.04 23.84
C MET A 104 5.80 18.04 22.36
N ILE A 105 5.66 19.22 21.74
CA ILE A 105 5.30 19.35 20.33
C ILE A 105 6.42 18.84 19.43
N SER A 106 7.67 19.15 19.77
CA SER A 106 8.84 18.69 19.00
C SER A 106 8.96 17.17 19.04
N HIS A 107 8.69 16.56 20.19
CA HIS A 107 8.66 15.09 20.33
C HIS A 107 7.56 14.47 19.48
N MET A 108 6.31 14.93 19.59
CA MET A 108 5.20 14.42 18.78
C MET A 108 5.47 14.60 17.27
N THR A 109 6.04 15.75 16.89
CA THR A 109 6.46 16.04 15.51
C THR A 109 7.50 15.06 15.02
N ALA A 110 8.56 14.83 15.80
CA ALA A 110 9.62 13.88 15.45
C ALA A 110 9.06 12.47 15.29
N SER A 111 8.19 12.03 16.19
CA SER A 111 7.51 10.73 16.08
C SER A 111 6.68 10.62 14.81
N LEU A 112 5.81 11.60 14.50
CA LEU A 112 4.98 11.55 13.30
C LEU A 112 5.80 11.56 12.00
N LYS A 113 6.91 12.30 11.98
CA LYS A 113 7.83 12.32 10.82
C LYS A 113 8.53 11.00 10.55
N ARG A 114 8.72 10.15 11.56
CA ARG A 114 9.25 8.78 11.36
C ARG A 114 8.27 7.88 10.61
N ILE A 115 6.98 8.12 10.79
CA ILE A 115 5.89 7.32 10.19
C ILE A 115 5.53 7.86 8.81
N PHE A 116 5.45 9.19 8.70
CA PHE A 116 5.05 9.92 7.50
C PHE A 116 6.12 10.97 7.18
N PRO A 117 7.07 10.68 6.27
CA PRO A 117 8.14 11.61 5.92
C PRO A 117 7.61 12.99 5.48
N ASP A 118 6.49 13.00 4.74
CA ASP A 118 5.82 14.20 4.24
C ASP A 118 4.84 14.84 5.24
N SER A 119 4.74 14.32 6.46
CA SER A 119 3.94 14.96 7.50
C SER A 119 4.65 16.21 7.99
N SER A 120 3.92 17.33 7.98
CA SER A 120 4.34 18.53 8.70
C SER A 120 3.38 18.73 9.88
N PRO A 121 3.91 19.07 11.08
CA PRO A 121 3.06 19.41 12.22
C PRO A 121 2.17 20.62 11.90
N GLY A 122 2.57 21.47 10.94
CA GLY A 122 1.76 22.58 10.44
C GLY A 122 0.38 22.20 9.90
N LYS A 123 0.17 20.96 9.44
CA LYS A 123 -1.17 20.49 9.04
C LYS A 123 -2.07 20.19 10.25
N LEU A 124 -1.48 19.81 11.38
CA LEU A 124 -2.21 19.52 12.63
C LEU A 124 -2.34 20.77 13.50
N LEU A 125 -1.34 21.67 13.46
CA LEU A 125 -1.32 22.93 14.19
C LEU A 125 -2.30 23.93 13.58
N LYS A 126 -3.50 24.05 14.17
CA LYS A 126 -4.55 24.96 13.70
C LYS A 126 -4.39 26.38 14.26
N THR A 127 -4.01 26.48 15.53
CA THR A 127 -3.87 27.76 16.25
C THR A 127 -2.52 27.78 16.94
N VAL A 128 -1.66 28.75 16.63
CA VAL A 128 -0.33 28.89 17.25
C VAL A 128 0.02 30.38 17.39
N PRO A 129 0.51 30.84 18.55
CA PRO A 129 1.07 32.19 18.70
C PRO A 129 2.24 32.42 17.74
N GLN A 130 2.35 33.62 17.16
CA GLN A 130 3.32 33.90 16.08
C GLN A 130 4.78 33.71 16.53
N ASP A 131 5.09 34.11 17.77
CA ASP A 131 6.38 33.93 18.42
C ASP A 131 6.77 32.45 18.56
N LEU A 132 5.80 31.59 18.87
CA LEU A 132 6.04 30.14 18.97
C LEU A 132 6.11 29.48 17.59
N GLN A 133 5.37 29.99 16.61
CA GLN A 133 5.29 29.41 15.27
C GLN A 133 6.67 29.37 14.59
N GLU A 134 7.43 30.47 14.60
CA GLU A 134 8.77 30.53 14.00
C GLU A 134 9.75 29.55 14.67
N ARG A 135 9.66 29.43 16.00
CA ARG A 135 10.48 28.51 16.78
C ARG A 135 10.18 27.05 16.42
N LEU A 136 8.90 26.68 16.33
CA LEU A 136 8.48 25.33 15.95
C LEU A 136 8.83 24.99 14.50
N LEU A 137 8.74 25.94 13.57
CA LEU A 137 9.16 25.74 12.18
C LEU A 137 10.66 25.45 12.09
N THR A 138 11.48 26.23 12.81
CA THR A 138 12.94 26.03 12.86
C THR A 138 13.28 24.65 13.43
N LEU A 139 12.64 24.25 14.53
CA LEU A 139 12.86 22.93 15.14
C LEU A 139 12.41 21.79 14.23
N THR A 140 11.29 21.97 13.50
CA THR A 140 10.81 20.99 12.54
C THR A 140 11.82 20.75 11.42
N ALA A 141 12.44 21.82 10.90
CA ALA A 141 13.49 21.70 9.87
C ALA A 141 14.72 20.95 10.39
N VAL A 142 15.14 21.21 11.64
CA VAL A 142 16.26 20.48 12.26
C VAL A 142 15.92 18.99 12.44
N ILE A 143 14.70 18.67 12.86
CA ILE A 143 14.21 17.28 12.98
C ILE A 143 14.23 16.59 11.61
N GLU A 144 13.76 17.26 10.55
CA GLU A 144 13.79 16.74 9.18
C GLU A 144 15.21 16.45 8.71
N GLU A 145 16.14 17.38 8.92
CA GLU A 145 17.54 17.21 8.55
C GLU A 145 18.16 16.01 9.27
N GLN A 146 17.90 15.87 10.57
CA GLN A 146 18.38 14.74 11.36
C GLN A 146 17.83 13.40 10.86
N LEU A 147 16.52 13.30 10.64
CA LEU A 147 15.89 12.08 10.15
C LEU A 147 16.37 11.70 8.75
N ASN A 148 16.60 12.69 7.87
CA ASN A 148 17.12 12.45 6.53
C ASN A 148 18.59 12.05 6.51
N SER A 149 19.40 12.52 7.48
CA SER A 149 20.82 12.18 7.58
C SER A 149 21.09 10.74 8.03
N GLN A 150 20.15 10.13 8.75
CA GLN A 150 20.24 8.76 9.25
C GLN A 150 18.96 7.98 8.96
N PRO A 151 18.70 7.61 7.69
CA PRO A 151 17.52 6.85 7.35
C PRO A 151 17.60 5.46 7.99
N GLY A 152 16.54 5.08 8.71
CA GLY A 152 16.42 3.74 9.27
C GLY A 152 16.32 2.66 8.19
N PRO A 153 16.44 1.37 8.58
CA PRO A 153 16.26 0.25 7.68
C PRO A 153 14.95 0.33 6.91
N CYS A 154 14.97 -0.10 5.66
CA CYS A 154 13.82 -0.20 4.78
C CYS A 154 12.91 1.05 4.79
N GLY A 155 13.48 2.25 4.87
CA GLY A 155 12.74 3.51 4.86
C GLY A 155 11.81 3.68 6.07
N GLY A 156 12.21 3.18 7.24
CA GLY A 156 11.44 3.34 8.48
C GLY A 156 10.20 2.46 8.58
N PHE A 157 10.11 1.38 7.79
CA PHE A 157 8.96 0.46 7.80
C PHE A 157 8.58 0.02 9.22
N SER A 158 9.57 -0.38 10.02
CA SER A 158 9.38 -0.88 11.37
C SER A 158 8.82 0.17 12.33
N ASP A 159 9.16 1.45 12.15
CA ASP A 159 8.58 2.56 12.91
C ASP A 159 7.09 2.72 12.59
N THR A 160 6.74 2.73 11.29
CA THR A 160 5.35 2.82 10.83
C THR A 160 4.53 1.63 11.31
N TYR A 161 5.07 0.42 11.20
CA TYR A 161 4.42 -0.80 11.69
C TYR A 161 4.20 -0.75 13.21
N ALA A 162 5.22 -0.37 14.00
CA ALA A 162 5.10 -0.25 15.45
C ALA A 162 4.04 0.79 15.87
N ALA A 163 4.00 1.94 15.20
CA ALA A 163 3.00 2.96 15.46
C ALA A 163 1.56 2.49 15.13
N LEU A 164 1.39 1.74 14.04
CA LEU A 164 0.10 1.16 13.67
C LEU A 164 -0.32 0.04 14.64
N CYS A 165 0.60 -0.78 15.13
CA CYS A 165 0.33 -1.74 16.20
C CYS A 165 -0.13 -1.04 17.48
N ASP A 166 0.57 0.00 17.93
CA ASP A 166 0.17 0.80 19.10
C ASP A 166 -1.22 1.40 18.92
N TRP A 167 -1.49 2.03 17.78
CA TRP A 167 -2.76 2.69 17.51
C TRP A 167 -3.94 1.71 17.46
N ASN A 168 -3.72 0.51 16.91
CA ASN A 168 -4.73 -0.56 16.85
C ASN A 168 -4.78 -1.42 18.12
N GLU A 169 -3.96 -1.13 19.13
CA GLU A 169 -3.83 -1.92 20.37
C GLU A 169 -3.52 -3.41 20.08
N MET A 170 -2.74 -3.65 19.04
CA MET A 170 -2.32 -4.99 18.60
C MET A 170 -0.90 -5.29 19.07
N PRO A 171 -0.59 -6.56 19.42
CA PRO A 171 0.77 -6.95 19.78
C PRO A 171 1.75 -6.65 18.65
N PHE A 172 2.88 -6.04 19.01
CA PHE A 172 3.97 -5.82 18.08
C PHE A 172 4.70 -7.14 17.81
N ARG A 173 4.81 -7.54 16.54
CA ARG A 173 5.52 -8.76 16.15
C ARG A 173 6.99 -8.46 15.87
N GLU A 174 7.84 -8.76 16.85
CA GLU A 174 9.29 -8.54 16.75
C GLU A 174 9.92 -9.27 15.56
N GLU A 175 9.35 -10.41 15.13
CA GLU A 175 9.82 -11.14 13.96
C GLU A 175 9.65 -10.36 12.64
N ILE A 176 8.54 -9.62 12.45
CA ILE A 176 8.37 -8.76 11.27
C ILE A 176 9.46 -7.68 11.27
N GLN A 177 9.66 -7.02 12.41
CA GLN A 177 10.71 -6.02 12.53
C GLN A 177 12.08 -6.64 12.24
N TRP A 178 12.39 -7.79 12.85
CA TRP A 178 13.70 -8.38 12.75
C TRP A 178 14.02 -8.78 11.30
N ASP A 179 13.08 -9.43 10.60
CA ASP A 179 13.25 -9.78 9.18
C ASP A 179 13.41 -8.53 8.32
N VAL A 180 12.60 -7.49 8.53
CA VAL A 180 12.66 -6.27 7.71
C VAL A 180 13.95 -5.49 7.97
N ASP A 181 14.31 -5.29 9.23
CA ASP A 181 15.47 -4.48 9.62
C ASP A 181 16.80 -5.17 9.32
N ASN A 182 16.83 -6.51 9.29
CA ASN A 182 18.06 -7.27 9.11
C ASN A 182 18.14 -7.96 7.74
N ILE A 183 17.18 -8.83 7.39
CA ILE A 183 17.23 -9.62 6.15
C ILE A 183 16.90 -8.74 4.94
N TYR A 184 15.76 -8.08 4.95
CA TYR A 184 15.32 -7.28 3.81
C TYR A 184 16.25 -6.10 3.54
N TYR A 185 16.69 -5.44 4.62
CA TYR A 185 17.58 -4.30 4.51
C TYR A 185 18.97 -4.70 3.98
N ILE A 186 19.62 -5.73 4.54
CA ILE A 186 20.97 -6.13 4.10
C ILE A 186 20.99 -6.61 2.65
N HIS A 187 19.90 -7.23 2.19
CA HIS A 187 19.75 -7.68 0.81
C HIS A 187 19.19 -6.61 -0.13
N ASN A 188 18.91 -5.40 0.36
CA ASN A 188 18.29 -4.30 -0.40
C ASN A 188 17.02 -4.75 -1.15
N TRP A 189 16.19 -5.57 -0.49
CA TRP A 189 14.96 -6.05 -1.09
C TRP A 189 13.91 -4.94 -1.13
N ARG A 190 13.38 -4.71 -2.34
CA ARG A 190 12.32 -3.73 -2.62
C ARG A 190 10.95 -4.38 -2.78
N ARG A 191 10.91 -5.70 -2.64
CA ARG A 191 9.70 -6.51 -2.73
C ARG A 191 9.33 -7.02 -1.34
N PHE A 192 8.17 -6.60 -0.85
CA PHE A 192 7.55 -7.16 0.35
C PHE A 192 6.84 -8.47 -0.01
N ASN A 193 7.28 -9.59 0.55
CA ASN A 193 6.71 -10.91 0.26
C ASN A 193 5.80 -11.35 1.42
N LEU A 194 4.49 -11.39 1.17
CA LEU A 194 3.51 -11.78 2.20
C LEU A 194 3.69 -13.22 2.69
N LEU A 195 4.34 -14.07 1.90
CA LEU A 195 4.59 -15.47 2.27
C LEU A 195 5.62 -15.63 3.38
N ASP A 196 6.55 -14.69 3.51
CA ASP A 196 7.61 -14.73 4.55
C ASP A 196 7.01 -14.66 5.96
N PHE A 197 5.79 -14.11 6.06
CA PHE A 197 5.06 -13.91 7.30
C PHE A 197 3.74 -14.71 7.33
N SER A 198 3.59 -15.71 6.47
CA SER A 198 2.33 -16.47 6.29
C SER A 198 1.89 -17.28 7.52
N HIS A 199 2.80 -17.53 8.46
CA HIS A 199 2.51 -18.17 9.74
C HIS A 199 1.86 -17.24 10.77
N LEU A 200 1.88 -15.92 10.54
CA LEU A 200 1.24 -14.94 11.41
C LEU A 200 -0.27 -14.86 11.19
N GLU A 201 -0.94 -14.24 12.17
CA GLU A 201 -2.37 -13.97 12.06
C GLU A 201 -2.64 -12.93 10.96
N SER A 202 -3.80 -13.04 10.32
CA SER A 202 -4.14 -12.16 9.20
C SER A 202 -4.20 -10.68 9.57
N LYS A 203 -4.49 -10.36 10.84
CA LYS A 203 -4.49 -8.99 11.34
C LYS A 203 -3.09 -8.41 11.46
N ASP A 204 -2.11 -9.20 11.87
CA ASP A 204 -0.71 -8.79 11.94
C ASP A 204 -0.19 -8.44 10.53
N LEU A 205 -0.49 -9.32 9.55
CA LEU A 205 -0.20 -9.07 8.14
C LEU A 205 -0.91 -7.84 7.59
N ALA A 206 -2.17 -7.63 7.95
CA ALA A 206 -2.91 -6.45 7.52
C ALA A 206 -2.23 -5.15 7.98
N LEU A 207 -1.77 -5.10 9.24
CA LEU A 207 -1.01 -3.94 9.76
C LEU A 207 0.34 -3.77 9.06
N ALA A 208 1.04 -4.86 8.75
CA ALA A 208 2.26 -4.82 7.96
C ALA A 208 2.02 -4.24 6.55
N VAL A 209 0.94 -4.65 5.88
CA VAL A 209 0.54 -4.07 4.59
C VAL A 209 0.15 -2.60 4.72
N ALA A 210 -0.56 -2.22 5.78
CA ALA A 210 -0.95 -0.83 6.03
C ALA A 210 0.29 0.07 6.21
N ALA A 211 1.36 -0.44 6.82
CA ALA A 211 2.62 0.28 6.98
C ALA A 211 3.31 0.58 5.64
N LEU A 212 3.09 -0.23 4.60
CA LEU A 212 3.62 0.02 3.26
C LEU A 212 3.00 1.25 2.59
N SER A 213 1.81 1.67 2.99
CA SER A 213 1.06 2.78 2.37
C SER A 213 1.81 4.10 2.37
N PHE A 214 2.70 4.30 3.34
CA PHE A 214 3.48 5.53 3.53
C PHE A 214 4.98 5.30 3.38
N ASN A 215 5.39 4.06 3.13
CA ASN A 215 6.78 3.68 3.03
C ASN A 215 7.35 4.01 1.65
N GLN A 216 8.55 4.59 1.60
CA GLN A 216 9.21 4.96 0.34
C GLN A 216 10.28 3.95 -0.10
N TRP A 217 10.48 2.87 0.65
CA TRP A 217 11.48 1.86 0.34
C TRP A 217 10.93 0.75 -0.55
N PHE A 218 9.78 0.19 -0.17
CA PHE A 218 9.15 -0.92 -0.88
C PHE A 218 8.43 -0.45 -2.13
N THR A 219 8.83 -0.99 -3.26
CA THR A 219 8.22 -0.67 -4.56
C THR A 219 7.39 -1.82 -5.11
N LYS A 220 7.44 -3.01 -4.47
CA LYS A 220 6.71 -4.19 -4.91
C LYS A 220 6.06 -4.88 -3.72
N ILE A 221 4.84 -5.36 -3.92
CA ILE A 221 4.23 -6.33 -3.02
C ILE A 221 3.93 -7.61 -3.78
N PHE A 222 4.23 -8.74 -3.16
CA PHE A 222 4.09 -10.05 -3.77
C PHE A 222 3.38 -11.02 -2.84
N CYS A 223 2.50 -11.81 -3.44
CA CYS A 223 1.90 -12.98 -2.84
C CYS A 223 1.56 -13.99 -3.94
N LYS A 224 1.76 -15.29 -3.66
CA LYS A 224 1.42 -16.36 -4.57
C LYS A 224 0.86 -17.56 -3.82
N GLU A 225 -0.25 -18.13 -4.30
CA GLU A 225 -0.85 -19.36 -3.76
C GLU A 225 -1.16 -19.27 -2.26
N PHE A 226 -1.56 -18.08 -1.80
CA PHE A 226 -1.91 -17.82 -0.40
C PHE A 226 -3.17 -16.96 -0.33
N LYS A 227 -4.21 -17.52 0.29
CA LYS A 227 -5.53 -16.89 0.36
C LYS A 227 -5.51 -15.68 1.28
N LEU A 228 -5.63 -14.50 0.70
CA LEU A 228 -5.64 -13.24 1.44
C LEU A 228 -6.98 -13.03 2.15
N SER A 229 -6.93 -12.72 3.44
CA SER A 229 -8.12 -12.40 4.24
C SER A 229 -8.77 -11.08 3.80
N ALA A 230 -10.00 -10.83 4.24
CA ALA A 230 -10.67 -9.56 3.98
C ALA A 230 -9.90 -8.36 4.55
N ASP A 231 -9.31 -8.50 5.74
CA ASP A 231 -8.50 -7.45 6.37
C ASP A 231 -7.28 -7.09 5.52
N ILE A 232 -6.55 -8.10 5.01
CA ILE A 232 -5.38 -7.86 4.16
C ILE A 232 -5.80 -7.22 2.83
N GLN A 233 -6.90 -7.70 2.23
CA GLN A 233 -7.46 -7.12 1.00
C GLN A 233 -7.87 -5.65 1.17
N GLN A 234 -8.42 -5.29 2.33
CA GLN A 234 -8.74 -3.89 2.66
C GLN A 234 -7.47 -3.05 2.73
N GLN A 235 -6.41 -3.54 3.39
CA GLN A 235 -5.15 -2.80 3.50
C GLN A 235 -4.39 -2.72 2.17
N LEU A 236 -4.50 -3.73 1.30
CA LEU A 236 -4.01 -3.64 -0.08
C LEU A 236 -4.73 -2.55 -0.88
N THR A 237 -6.04 -2.42 -0.71
CA THR A 237 -6.84 -1.36 -1.36
C THR A 237 -6.38 0.01 -0.86
N PHE A 238 -6.16 0.16 0.44
CA PHE A 238 -5.64 1.38 1.04
C PHE A 238 -4.22 1.71 0.59
N LEU A 239 -3.35 0.71 0.50
CA LEU A 239 -2.01 0.83 -0.06
C LEU A 239 -2.04 1.43 -1.47
N MET A 240 -2.94 0.96 -2.33
CA MET A 240 -3.08 1.46 -3.70
C MET A 240 -3.63 2.89 -3.78
N SER A 241 -4.41 3.35 -2.78
CA SER A 241 -4.93 4.73 -2.76
C SER A 241 -3.99 5.75 -2.12
N LYS A 242 -2.90 5.31 -1.49
CA LYS A 242 -2.00 6.18 -0.72
C LYS A 242 -0.53 6.13 -1.16
N SER A 243 -0.03 4.97 -1.55
CA SER A 243 1.41 4.82 -1.82
C SER A 243 1.82 5.55 -3.10
N SER A 244 2.82 6.40 -2.97
CA SER A 244 3.52 7.05 -4.08
C SER A 244 4.69 6.21 -4.62
N SER A 245 5.08 5.16 -3.91
CA SER A 245 6.27 4.33 -4.18
C SER A 245 5.95 2.97 -4.79
N LEU A 246 4.70 2.49 -4.66
CA LEU A 246 4.30 1.18 -5.14
C LEU A 246 4.28 1.15 -6.67
N GLU A 247 5.16 0.32 -7.23
CA GLU A 247 5.32 0.14 -8.67
C GLU A 247 4.74 -1.21 -9.16
N GLU A 248 4.79 -2.26 -8.34
CA GLU A 248 4.37 -3.61 -8.75
C GLU A 248 3.44 -4.28 -7.73
N LEU A 249 2.25 -4.65 -8.19
CA LEU A 249 1.26 -5.43 -7.44
C LEU A 249 1.19 -6.84 -8.01
N LEU A 250 1.76 -7.82 -7.31
CA LEU A 250 1.89 -9.19 -7.79
C LEU A 250 1.14 -10.17 -6.88
N LEU A 251 -0.14 -10.40 -7.15
CA LEU A 251 -1.04 -11.23 -6.34
C LEU A 251 -1.58 -12.40 -7.16
N GLU A 252 -0.86 -13.52 -7.18
CA GLU A 252 -1.20 -14.71 -7.95
C GLU A 252 -1.92 -15.75 -7.08
N ASP A 253 -3.06 -16.26 -7.54
CA ASP A 253 -3.84 -17.30 -6.83
C ASP A 253 -4.03 -17.00 -5.34
N CYS A 254 -4.47 -15.77 -5.06
CA CYS A 254 -4.59 -15.21 -3.72
C CYS A 254 -6.03 -15.26 -3.17
N GLY A 255 -6.92 -15.98 -3.87
CA GLY A 255 -8.35 -16.05 -3.54
C GLY A 255 -9.11 -14.72 -3.72
N LEU A 256 -8.58 -13.79 -4.51
CA LEU A 256 -9.22 -12.52 -4.82
C LEU A 256 -10.43 -12.74 -5.73
N LYS A 257 -11.45 -11.90 -5.57
CA LYS A 257 -12.71 -11.97 -6.31
C LYS A 257 -13.02 -10.65 -6.99
N VAL A 258 -14.08 -10.64 -7.80
CA VAL A 258 -14.63 -9.45 -8.47
C VAL A 258 -14.73 -8.20 -7.58
N ASP A 259 -15.15 -8.34 -6.32
CA ASP A 259 -15.28 -7.20 -5.38
C ASP A 259 -13.94 -6.52 -5.10
N PHE A 260 -12.86 -7.30 -4.95
CA PHE A 260 -11.52 -6.75 -4.76
C PHE A 260 -11.07 -5.94 -5.97
N ALA A 261 -11.27 -6.45 -7.19
CA ALA A 261 -10.89 -5.73 -8.41
C ALA A 261 -11.66 -4.42 -8.59
N VAL A 262 -12.95 -4.40 -8.22
CA VAL A 262 -13.75 -3.16 -8.24
C VAL A 262 -13.23 -2.15 -7.21
N LYS A 263 -12.90 -2.60 -6.00
CA LYS A 263 -12.29 -1.75 -4.97
C LYS A 263 -10.91 -1.23 -5.37
N MET A 264 -10.11 -2.08 -6.00
CA MET A 264 -8.82 -1.71 -6.58
C MET A 264 -8.99 -0.62 -7.65
N ALA A 265 -9.96 -0.76 -8.55
CA ALA A 265 -10.26 0.27 -9.54
C ALA A 265 -10.63 1.61 -8.87
N ALA A 266 -11.54 1.59 -7.88
CA ALA A 266 -11.91 2.78 -7.14
C ALA A 266 -10.70 3.45 -6.42
N ALA A 267 -9.82 2.64 -5.82
CA ALA A 267 -8.61 3.16 -5.18
C ALA A 267 -7.65 3.83 -6.19
N LEU A 268 -7.49 3.26 -7.38
CA LEU A 268 -6.68 3.86 -8.45
C LEU A 268 -7.30 5.13 -9.02
N GLN A 269 -8.64 5.20 -9.08
CA GLN A 269 -9.37 6.37 -9.53
C GLN A 269 -9.11 7.59 -8.62
N GLU A 270 -9.06 7.36 -7.30
CA GLU A 270 -8.80 8.41 -6.31
C GLU A 270 -7.32 8.85 -6.30
N HIS A 271 -6.39 7.99 -6.75
CA HIS A 271 -4.95 8.22 -6.66
C HIS A 271 -4.31 8.59 -8.00
N THR A 272 -4.40 9.87 -8.34
CA THR A 272 -3.89 10.41 -9.62
C THR A 272 -2.37 10.41 -9.77
N SER A 273 -1.60 10.07 -8.73
CA SER A 273 -0.13 10.09 -8.72
C SER A 273 0.50 8.70 -8.47
N SER A 274 -0.25 7.64 -8.75
CA SER A 274 0.25 6.27 -8.60
C SER A 274 1.48 5.98 -9.48
N ALA A 275 2.51 5.36 -8.89
CA ALA A 275 3.70 4.86 -9.59
C ALA A 275 3.51 3.44 -10.18
N LEU A 276 2.31 2.88 -10.07
CA LEU A 276 2.02 1.50 -10.42
C LEU A 276 2.24 1.27 -11.93
N LYS A 277 3.08 0.29 -12.25
CA LYS A 277 3.47 -0.06 -13.62
C LYS A 277 3.38 -1.56 -13.92
N ALA A 278 3.20 -2.41 -12.92
CA ALA A 278 3.00 -3.85 -13.10
C ALA A 278 1.86 -4.39 -12.25
N ILE A 279 0.96 -5.15 -12.88
CA ILE A 279 -0.15 -5.82 -12.21
C ILE A 279 -0.17 -7.30 -12.62
N ASN A 280 -0.11 -8.19 -11.62
CA ASN A 280 -0.41 -9.60 -11.79
C ASN A 280 -1.57 -9.98 -10.85
N LEU A 281 -2.71 -10.37 -11.43
CA LEU A 281 -3.87 -10.90 -10.70
C LEU A 281 -4.20 -12.33 -11.14
N SER A 282 -3.23 -13.04 -11.71
CA SER A 282 -3.47 -14.35 -12.31
C SER A 282 -3.99 -15.37 -11.29
N GLY A 283 -4.87 -16.28 -11.72
CA GLY A 283 -5.45 -17.31 -10.86
C GLY A 283 -6.55 -16.84 -9.90
N ASN A 284 -6.94 -15.56 -9.94
CA ASN A 284 -8.03 -15.03 -9.10
C ASN A 284 -9.34 -14.88 -9.89
N SER A 285 -10.50 -15.11 -9.26
CA SER A 285 -11.81 -14.99 -9.94
C SER A 285 -12.26 -13.53 -10.07
N ILE A 286 -11.55 -12.77 -10.91
CA ILE A 286 -11.81 -11.34 -11.14
C ILE A 286 -13.07 -11.11 -11.99
N GLU A 287 -13.32 -12.03 -12.93
CA GLU A 287 -14.48 -12.04 -13.83
C GLU A 287 -14.58 -10.77 -14.71
N ASP A 288 -15.53 -10.74 -15.64
CA ASP A 288 -15.70 -9.62 -16.58
C ASP A 288 -15.84 -8.28 -15.88
N LYS A 289 -16.66 -8.22 -14.81
CA LYS A 289 -16.94 -6.97 -14.10
C LYS A 289 -15.67 -6.38 -13.48
N GLY A 290 -14.81 -7.22 -12.89
CA GLY A 290 -13.55 -6.76 -12.29
C GLY A 290 -12.56 -6.32 -13.35
N VAL A 291 -12.42 -7.07 -14.45
CA VAL A 291 -11.54 -6.71 -15.57
C VAL A 291 -11.97 -5.39 -16.21
N ILE A 292 -13.27 -5.21 -16.45
CA ILE A 292 -13.84 -3.97 -17.00
C ILE A 292 -13.52 -2.79 -16.07
N ALA A 293 -13.82 -2.91 -14.78
CA ALA A 293 -13.56 -1.84 -13.80
C ALA A 293 -12.07 -1.46 -13.79
N LEU A 294 -11.17 -2.44 -13.71
CA LEU A 294 -9.74 -2.18 -13.73
C LEU A 294 -9.30 -1.51 -15.03
N SER A 295 -9.76 -2.01 -16.19
CA SER A 295 -9.35 -1.51 -17.50
C SER A 295 -9.60 -0.01 -17.65
N HIS A 296 -10.72 0.50 -17.09
CA HIS A 296 -11.06 1.92 -17.16
C HIS A 296 -10.13 2.81 -16.34
N GLU A 297 -9.50 2.28 -15.29
CA GLU A 297 -8.65 3.06 -14.39
C GLU A 297 -7.16 2.90 -14.71
N ILE A 298 -6.70 1.70 -15.08
CA ILE A 298 -5.27 1.47 -15.39
C ILE A 298 -4.77 2.27 -16.60
N LYS A 299 -5.67 2.76 -17.46
CA LYS A 299 -5.33 3.65 -18.58
C LYS A 299 -4.89 5.05 -18.13
N HIS A 300 -5.15 5.41 -16.88
CA HIS A 300 -4.86 6.72 -16.29
C HIS A 300 -3.55 6.75 -15.47
N LEU A 301 -2.81 5.64 -15.40
CA LEU A 301 -1.55 5.56 -14.65
C LEU A 301 -0.46 6.38 -15.34
N ASN A 302 0.07 7.44 -14.73
CA ASN A 302 0.95 8.41 -15.41
C ASN A 302 2.19 7.80 -16.09
N GLU A 303 2.81 6.79 -15.46
CA GLU A 303 4.02 6.13 -15.96
C GLU A 303 3.75 5.09 -17.06
N GLY A 304 2.47 4.77 -17.31
CA GLY A 304 2.06 3.70 -18.21
C GLY A 304 2.29 2.30 -17.66
N LEU A 305 1.32 1.41 -17.91
CA LEU A 305 1.40 0.03 -17.47
C LEU A 305 2.36 -0.76 -18.37
N ARG A 306 3.42 -1.31 -17.77
CA ARG A 306 4.47 -2.09 -18.47
C ARG A 306 4.19 -3.59 -18.49
N PHE A 307 3.56 -4.10 -17.43
CA PHE A 307 3.26 -5.52 -17.25
C PHE A 307 1.81 -5.70 -16.81
N LEU A 308 1.07 -6.54 -17.53
CA LEU A 308 -0.28 -6.96 -17.15
C LEU A 308 -0.41 -8.48 -17.30
N SER A 309 -0.73 -9.15 -16.22
CA SER A 309 -1.09 -10.58 -16.23
C SER A 309 -2.46 -10.79 -15.61
N LEU A 310 -3.40 -11.19 -16.46
CA LEU A 310 -4.77 -11.59 -16.14
C LEU A 310 -5.00 -13.03 -16.59
N SER A 311 -4.04 -13.92 -16.32
CA SER A 311 -4.16 -15.33 -16.65
C SER A 311 -5.13 -16.03 -15.72
N ARG A 312 -6.02 -16.88 -16.25
CA ARG A 312 -6.98 -17.65 -15.44
C ARG A 312 -7.76 -16.76 -14.46
N VAL A 313 -8.36 -15.69 -14.99
CA VAL A 313 -9.16 -14.75 -14.17
C VAL A 313 -10.66 -14.90 -14.33
N SER A 314 -11.09 -15.97 -15.01
CA SER A 314 -12.50 -16.24 -15.33
C SER A 314 -13.13 -15.12 -16.19
N MET A 315 -12.34 -14.44 -17.03
CA MET A 315 -12.90 -13.47 -17.98
C MET A 315 -13.45 -14.17 -19.22
N SER A 316 -14.60 -13.70 -19.69
CA SER A 316 -15.21 -14.08 -20.96
C SER A 316 -14.77 -13.12 -22.07
N ALA A 317 -15.33 -13.32 -23.26
CA ALA A 317 -15.07 -12.42 -24.39
C ALA A 317 -15.57 -10.99 -24.16
N LYS A 318 -16.57 -10.79 -23.29
CA LYS A 318 -17.05 -9.45 -22.93
C LYS A 318 -16.00 -8.67 -22.15
N GLY A 319 -15.42 -9.27 -21.11
CA GLY A 319 -14.35 -8.65 -20.32
C GLY A 319 -13.12 -8.34 -21.17
N LEU A 320 -12.71 -9.31 -22.00
CA LEU A 320 -11.57 -9.14 -22.90
C LEU A 320 -11.82 -8.09 -23.99
N GLY A 321 -13.02 -8.05 -24.57
CA GLY A 321 -13.40 -7.06 -25.57
C GLY A 321 -13.29 -5.63 -25.04
N CYS A 322 -13.77 -5.40 -23.81
CA CYS A 322 -13.65 -4.10 -23.15
C CYS A 322 -12.18 -3.74 -22.88
N LEU A 323 -11.38 -4.68 -22.35
CA LEU A 323 -9.95 -4.46 -22.14
C LEU A 323 -9.23 -4.11 -23.45
N GLY A 324 -9.50 -4.85 -24.53
CA GLY A 324 -8.95 -4.59 -25.86
C GLY A 324 -9.39 -3.23 -26.42
N GLN A 325 -10.64 -2.83 -26.18
CA GLN A 325 -11.13 -1.52 -26.59
C GLN A 325 -10.38 -0.39 -25.88
N VAL A 326 -10.13 -0.53 -24.58
CA VAL A 326 -9.33 0.45 -23.83
C VAL A 326 -7.88 0.46 -24.33
N MET A 327 -7.25 -0.70 -24.50
CA MET A 327 -5.87 -0.80 -25.00
C MET A 327 -5.71 -0.17 -26.39
N SER A 328 -6.65 -0.42 -27.30
CA SER A 328 -6.60 0.10 -28.67
C SER A 328 -6.94 1.58 -28.79
N SER A 329 -7.57 2.18 -27.79
CA SER A 329 -7.92 3.60 -27.77
C SER A 329 -6.96 4.48 -26.97
N CYS A 330 -6.11 3.87 -26.12
CA CYS A 330 -5.17 4.60 -25.27
C CYS A 330 -3.72 4.40 -25.74
N GLN A 331 -3.12 5.49 -26.25
CA GLN A 331 -1.75 5.50 -26.77
C GLN A 331 -0.71 5.01 -25.75
N GLN A 332 -0.97 5.22 -24.46
CA GLN A 332 -0.03 4.88 -23.39
C GLN A 332 0.23 3.38 -23.28
N PHE A 333 -0.78 2.52 -23.54
CA PHE A 333 -0.54 1.07 -23.62
C PHE A 333 0.38 0.71 -24.77
N SER A 334 0.22 1.38 -25.93
CA SER A 334 1.04 1.10 -27.10
C SER A 334 2.51 1.46 -26.85
N THR A 335 2.79 2.52 -26.09
CA THR A 335 4.17 2.95 -25.82
C THR A 335 4.82 2.23 -24.64
N SER A 336 4.06 1.89 -23.59
CA SER A 336 4.60 1.38 -22.33
C SER A 336 4.43 -0.13 -22.10
N LEU A 337 3.37 -0.76 -22.62
CA LEU A 337 3.09 -2.17 -22.33
C LEU A 337 4.07 -3.08 -23.06
N THR A 338 4.84 -3.84 -22.29
CA THR A 338 5.88 -4.75 -22.81
C THR A 338 5.54 -6.22 -22.58
N HIS A 339 4.71 -6.51 -21.58
CA HIS A 339 4.31 -7.86 -21.19
C HIS A 339 2.81 -7.94 -21.01
N LEU A 340 2.16 -8.81 -21.80
CA LEU A 340 0.73 -9.08 -21.73
C LEU A 340 0.49 -10.59 -21.64
N ASN A 341 -0.11 -11.02 -20.55
CA ASN A 341 -0.54 -12.40 -20.35
C ASN A 341 -2.04 -12.46 -20.08
N LEU A 342 -2.78 -13.06 -21.01
CA LEU A 342 -4.23 -13.26 -20.96
C LEU A 342 -4.62 -14.74 -21.01
N SER A 343 -3.64 -15.62 -20.82
CA SER A 343 -3.77 -17.07 -20.98
C SER A 343 -4.80 -17.70 -20.04
N CYS A 344 -5.21 -18.92 -20.37
CA CYS A 344 -6.11 -19.74 -19.54
C CYS A 344 -7.45 -19.04 -19.24
N ASN A 345 -7.94 -18.22 -20.19
CA ASN A 345 -9.30 -17.67 -20.18
C ASN A 345 -10.02 -18.25 -21.40
N PRO A 346 -10.44 -19.53 -21.34
CA PRO A 346 -10.95 -20.24 -22.50
C PRO A 346 -12.21 -19.58 -23.05
N GLY A 347 -12.28 -19.45 -24.37
CA GLY A 347 -13.43 -18.81 -25.03
C GLY A 347 -13.40 -17.28 -25.04
N SER A 348 -12.43 -16.64 -24.39
CA SER A 348 -12.36 -15.17 -24.34
C SER A 348 -12.08 -14.50 -25.69
N LEU A 349 -11.44 -15.21 -26.64
CA LEU A 349 -11.13 -14.66 -27.96
C LEU A 349 -12.05 -15.14 -29.09
N VAL A 350 -13.20 -15.75 -28.77
CA VAL A 350 -14.08 -16.40 -29.77
C VAL A 350 -15.06 -15.43 -30.44
N THR A 351 -15.36 -14.27 -29.84
CA THR A 351 -16.36 -13.32 -30.34
C THR A 351 -15.75 -12.19 -31.18
N GLU A 352 -16.61 -11.46 -31.89
CA GLU A 352 -16.22 -10.25 -32.64
C GLU A 352 -15.61 -9.16 -31.74
N ASP A 353 -15.93 -9.15 -30.44
CA ASP A 353 -15.36 -8.17 -29.50
C ASP A 353 -13.84 -8.35 -29.31
N ALA A 354 -13.30 -9.54 -29.58
CA ALA A 354 -11.86 -9.79 -29.59
C ALA A 354 -11.10 -8.96 -30.64
N THR A 355 -11.80 -8.42 -31.64
CA THR A 355 -11.21 -7.57 -32.70
C THR A 355 -10.51 -6.34 -32.14
N PHE A 356 -10.92 -5.81 -30.99
CA PHE A 356 -10.22 -4.66 -30.39
C PHE A 356 -8.82 -5.02 -29.89
N LEU A 357 -8.62 -6.23 -29.36
CA LEU A 357 -7.27 -6.70 -29.01
C LEU A 357 -6.41 -6.85 -30.27
N PHE A 358 -6.97 -7.46 -31.33
CA PHE A 358 -6.27 -7.58 -32.61
C PHE A 358 -5.92 -6.22 -33.21
N LYS A 359 -6.81 -5.22 -33.09
CA LYS A 359 -6.53 -3.84 -33.51
C LYS A 359 -5.35 -3.23 -32.74
N PHE A 360 -5.29 -3.44 -31.43
CA PHE A 360 -4.13 -3.02 -30.62
C PHE A 360 -2.84 -3.71 -31.10
N LEU A 361 -2.88 -5.02 -31.30
CA LEU A 361 -1.72 -5.81 -31.76
C LEU A 361 -1.27 -5.45 -33.19
N SER A 362 -2.20 -5.04 -34.07
CA SER A 362 -1.89 -4.57 -35.43
C SER A 362 -1.23 -3.19 -35.45
N GLY A 363 -1.42 -2.38 -34.40
CA GLY A 363 -0.78 -1.07 -34.28
C GLY A 363 0.65 -1.16 -33.76
N THR A 364 1.49 -0.16 -34.08
CA THR A 364 2.83 -0.06 -33.51
C THR A 364 2.76 -0.01 -32.00
N ASN A 365 3.33 -1.01 -31.34
CA ASN A 365 3.31 -1.11 -29.88
C ASN A 365 4.70 -1.51 -29.32
N SER A 366 4.79 -1.67 -28.01
CA SER A 366 6.02 -2.01 -27.28
C SER A 366 6.04 -3.45 -26.74
N LEU A 367 5.10 -4.30 -27.15
CA LEU A 367 5.02 -5.67 -26.63
C LEU A 367 6.26 -6.48 -27.03
N SER A 368 6.86 -7.08 -26.02
CA SER A 368 7.97 -8.02 -26.12
C SER A 368 7.57 -9.43 -25.72
N HIS A 369 6.54 -9.56 -24.88
CA HIS A 369 6.03 -10.82 -24.37
C HIS A 369 4.51 -10.86 -24.49
N LEU A 370 4.00 -11.85 -25.21
CA LEU A 370 2.57 -12.10 -25.38
C LEU A 370 2.24 -13.56 -25.07
N ASP A 371 1.37 -13.78 -24.10
CA ASP A 371 0.81 -15.10 -23.80
C ASP A 371 -0.71 -15.09 -23.95
N LEU A 372 -1.18 -15.79 -24.98
CA LEU A 372 -2.60 -16.05 -25.26
C LEU A 372 -2.89 -17.55 -25.23
N SER A 373 -2.09 -18.35 -24.51
CA SER A 373 -2.30 -19.80 -24.44
C SER A 373 -3.66 -20.14 -23.81
N ASP A 374 -4.34 -21.15 -24.33
CA ASP A 374 -5.65 -21.61 -23.82
C ASP A 374 -6.72 -20.49 -23.74
N THR A 375 -6.90 -19.75 -24.83
CA THR A 375 -7.89 -18.64 -24.94
C THR A 375 -8.91 -18.83 -26.06
N SER A 376 -8.80 -19.93 -26.82
CA SER A 376 -9.51 -20.16 -28.08
C SER A 376 -9.22 -19.07 -29.12
N CYS A 377 -7.96 -18.63 -29.20
CA CYS A 377 -7.52 -17.58 -30.10
C CYS A 377 -7.62 -18.02 -31.58
N PRO A 378 -8.25 -17.23 -32.47
CA PRO A 378 -8.20 -17.45 -33.91
C PRO A 378 -6.80 -17.10 -34.45
N LEU A 379 -5.94 -18.11 -34.56
CA LEU A 379 -4.51 -17.92 -34.88
C LEU A 379 -4.28 -17.23 -36.23
N ASP A 380 -5.11 -17.51 -37.24
CA ASP A 380 -5.02 -16.86 -38.56
C ASP A 380 -5.10 -15.33 -38.44
N THR A 381 -6.12 -14.83 -37.72
CA THR A 381 -6.31 -13.39 -37.48
C THR A 381 -5.20 -12.81 -36.62
N LEU A 382 -4.77 -13.54 -35.59
CA LEU A 382 -3.69 -13.11 -34.72
C LEU A 382 -2.40 -12.90 -35.50
N PHE A 383 -2.00 -13.84 -36.37
CA PHE A 383 -0.75 -13.71 -37.13
C PHE A 383 -0.77 -12.52 -38.08
N VAL A 384 -1.92 -12.22 -38.70
CA VAL A 384 -2.08 -10.98 -39.50
C VAL A 384 -1.83 -9.75 -38.63
N SER A 385 -2.43 -9.68 -37.43
CA SER A 385 -2.22 -8.56 -36.51
C SER A 385 -0.77 -8.43 -36.04
N LEU A 386 -0.17 -9.53 -35.57
CA LEU A 386 1.22 -9.51 -35.10
C LEU A 386 2.19 -9.11 -36.21
N SER A 387 1.93 -9.56 -37.45
CA SER A 387 2.75 -9.22 -38.61
C SER A 387 2.78 -7.71 -38.91
N ALA A 388 1.71 -6.99 -38.57
CA ALA A 388 1.58 -5.56 -38.81
C ALA A 388 2.21 -4.70 -37.70
N GLY A 389 1.98 -5.04 -36.43
CA GLY A 389 2.32 -4.14 -35.31
C GLY A 389 3.45 -4.61 -34.38
N CYS A 390 3.71 -5.93 -34.28
CA CYS A 390 4.56 -6.52 -33.23
C CYS A 390 5.90 -7.07 -33.72
N CYS A 391 6.12 -7.21 -35.04
CA CYS A 391 7.24 -7.94 -35.65
C CYS A 391 8.64 -7.61 -35.13
N TYR A 392 8.90 -6.35 -34.75
CA TYR A 392 10.26 -5.90 -34.42
C TYR A 392 10.60 -5.95 -32.93
N LYS A 393 9.61 -6.18 -32.06
CA LYS A 393 9.80 -6.13 -30.59
C LYS A 393 9.40 -7.41 -29.88
N LEU A 394 8.50 -8.19 -30.47
CA LEU A 394 8.01 -9.42 -29.85
C LEU A 394 9.13 -10.48 -29.82
N THR A 395 9.56 -10.85 -28.62
CA THR A 395 10.61 -11.87 -28.39
C THR A 395 10.04 -13.16 -27.81
N HIS A 396 8.88 -13.08 -27.14
CA HIS A 396 8.19 -14.23 -26.58
C HIS A 396 6.73 -14.24 -27.01
N LEU A 397 6.33 -15.37 -27.60
CA LEU A 397 4.95 -15.63 -28.03
C LEU A 397 4.53 -17.02 -27.55
N ASN A 398 3.54 -17.09 -26.67
CA ASN A 398 2.94 -18.34 -26.24
C ASN A 398 1.49 -18.44 -26.72
N LEU A 399 1.23 -19.43 -27.57
CA LEU A 399 -0.07 -19.74 -28.17
C LEU A 399 -0.49 -21.18 -27.93
N ALA A 400 0.14 -21.86 -26.98
CA ALA A 400 -0.17 -23.25 -26.65
C ALA A 400 -1.66 -23.41 -26.35
N ARG A 401 -2.22 -24.59 -26.64
CA ARG A 401 -3.63 -24.91 -26.36
C ARG A 401 -4.68 -24.04 -27.06
N ASN A 402 -4.34 -23.45 -28.21
CA ASN A 402 -5.32 -22.85 -29.12
C ASN A 402 -5.59 -23.74 -30.34
N PRO A 403 -6.82 -23.76 -30.88
CA PRO A 403 -7.12 -24.44 -32.13
C PRO A 403 -6.48 -23.69 -33.30
N PHE A 404 -5.82 -24.42 -34.22
CA PHE A 404 -5.15 -23.78 -35.37
C PHE A 404 -6.13 -23.14 -36.35
N SER A 405 -7.29 -23.76 -36.59
CA SER A 405 -8.35 -23.18 -37.43
C SER A 405 -9.73 -23.58 -36.93
N HIS A 406 -10.67 -22.63 -36.94
CA HIS A 406 -12.09 -22.89 -36.71
C HIS A 406 -12.83 -23.36 -37.99
N ARG A 407 -12.15 -23.36 -39.15
CA ARG A 407 -12.71 -23.91 -40.38
C ARG A 407 -12.56 -25.43 -40.36
N SER A 408 -13.68 -26.15 -40.34
CA SER A 408 -13.70 -27.57 -40.67
C SER A 408 -13.33 -27.72 -42.14
N VAL A 409 -12.05 -27.93 -42.43
CA VAL A 409 -11.68 -28.49 -43.73
C VAL A 409 -12.26 -29.91 -43.74
N PRO A 410 -13.15 -30.28 -44.70
CA PRO A 410 -13.56 -31.66 -44.83
C PRO A 410 -12.30 -32.45 -45.14
N LEU A 411 -11.81 -33.23 -44.18
CA LEU A 411 -10.73 -34.18 -44.44
C LEU A 411 -11.26 -35.12 -45.52
N SER A 412 -10.67 -35.04 -46.71
CA SER A 412 -10.80 -36.11 -47.69
C SER A 412 -10.52 -37.44 -46.97
N ARG A 413 -11.30 -38.48 -47.30
CA ARG A 413 -11.54 -39.73 -46.54
C ARG A 413 -10.31 -40.57 -46.09
N ASN A 414 -9.08 -40.07 -46.19
CA ASN A 414 -7.85 -40.78 -45.84
C ASN A 414 -7.16 -40.32 -44.55
N CYS A 415 -7.67 -39.34 -43.82
CA CYS A 415 -7.09 -38.95 -42.52
C CYS A 415 -7.95 -39.45 -41.35
N ARG A 416 -7.65 -40.65 -40.85
CA ARG A 416 -8.14 -41.13 -39.55
C ARG A 416 -7.42 -40.40 -38.41
N ASN A 417 -7.96 -39.24 -38.04
CA ASN A 417 -7.98 -38.61 -36.70
C ASN A 417 -8.09 -37.09 -36.89
N PRO A 418 -9.14 -36.42 -36.38
CA PRO A 418 -9.15 -34.96 -36.26
C PRO A 418 -8.17 -34.58 -35.15
N SER A 419 -6.89 -34.57 -35.49
CA SER A 419 -5.82 -34.15 -34.60
C SER A 419 -5.91 -32.64 -34.53
N VAL A 420 -6.49 -32.11 -33.45
CA VAL A 420 -6.27 -30.72 -33.04
C VAL A 420 -4.75 -30.56 -32.92
N PHE A 421 -4.14 -29.86 -33.87
CA PHE A 421 -2.71 -29.60 -33.83
C PHE A 421 -2.46 -28.59 -32.69
N TYR A 422 -2.13 -29.12 -31.51
CA TYR A 422 -1.59 -28.32 -30.42
C TYR A 422 -0.16 -27.90 -30.80
N PHE A 423 0.09 -26.59 -30.95
CA PHE A 423 1.45 -26.08 -30.89
C PHE A 423 1.96 -26.30 -29.45
N SER A 424 2.67 -27.40 -29.25
CA SER A 424 3.56 -27.60 -28.11
C SER A 424 4.97 -27.36 -28.61
N GLN A 425 5.41 -26.11 -28.64
CA GLN A 425 6.83 -25.79 -28.71
C GLN A 425 7.05 -24.35 -28.26
N LYS A 426 7.71 -24.21 -27.11
CA LYS A 426 8.47 -23.03 -26.72
C LYS A 426 9.52 -22.84 -27.82
N LYS A 427 9.30 -21.91 -28.75
CA LYS A 427 10.35 -21.47 -29.69
C LYS A 427 10.76 -20.07 -29.27
N GLU A 428 11.98 -19.95 -28.80
CA GLU A 428 12.70 -18.68 -28.89
C GLU A 428 12.73 -18.32 -30.37
N LEU A 429 12.11 -17.18 -30.71
CA LEU A 429 12.29 -16.57 -32.02
C LEU A 429 13.74 -16.03 -32.03
N CYS A 430 14.68 -16.84 -32.51
CA CYS A 430 15.97 -16.30 -32.93
C CYS A 430 15.73 -15.42 -34.17
N VAL A 431 16.23 -14.19 -34.07
CA VAL A 431 16.14 -13.06 -35.02
C VAL A 431 16.35 -13.47 -36.47
#